data_AF-A0A0Q6SEC0-F1
#
_entry.id   AF-A0A0Q6SEC0-F1
#
_cell.length_a   1.000
_cell.length_b   1.000
_cell.length_c   1.000
_cell.angle_alpha   90.00
_cell.angle_beta   90.00
_cell.angle_gamma   90.00
#
_symmetry.space_group_name_H-M   'P 1'
#
loop_
_entity.id
_entity.type
_entity.pdbx_description
1 polymer ?
#
loop_
_entity_poly.entity_id
_entity_poly.type
_entity_poly.pdbx_seq_one_letter_code
_entity_poly.pdbx_strand_id
1 'polypeptide(L)'
;MASTFPTKFMLTTAGIDRATGNYQKSGLPATILANYLREINVIPEKNDLTSILFLMTPAVGEGKMAMLLSARERFREHYEADSPLSVVVPGLYARNEARYRGYTLKQLAQEMKDFFVEKDVKELQRLCFRYDSFPEQAMSARDANEALIGDDVDFVPMDQVKGRIAATLALIYPPGIGIIVPGERYDDREHPMIDYFLTFEDSCNRFPGFSYEVQGVYQVREEGKIRFYTYVVKE
;
A
#
# COMPACT_ATOMS: atom_id res chain seq x y z
N MET A 1 -23.34 18.17 5.88
CA MET A 1 -23.76 16.77 6.10
C MET A 1 -22.67 15.87 5.55
N ALA A 2 -22.02 15.05 6.38
CA ALA A 2 -21.20 13.95 5.90
C ALA A 2 -22.09 12.71 5.88
N SER A 3 -22.35 12.13 4.70
CA SER A 3 -23.06 10.85 4.60
C SER A 3 -22.04 9.72 4.63
N THR A 4 -22.14 8.84 5.63
CA THR A 4 -21.41 7.57 5.65
C THR A 4 -22.18 6.54 4.83
N PHE A 5 -21.52 5.84 3.91
CA PHE A 5 -22.16 4.76 3.16
C PHE A 5 -22.37 3.54 4.07
N PRO A 6 -23.62 3.18 4.43
CA PRO A 6 -23.87 2.11 5.41
C PRO A 6 -23.46 0.72 4.91
N THR A 7 -23.31 0.55 3.60
CA THR A 7 -22.87 -0.70 2.97
C THR A 7 -21.34 -0.86 2.91
N LYS A 8 -20.58 0.17 3.30
CA LYS A 8 -19.11 0.13 3.42
C LYS A 8 -18.74 -0.03 4.89
N PHE A 9 -18.57 -1.27 5.32
CA PHE A 9 -18.19 -1.58 6.69
C PHE A 9 -16.68 -1.40 6.86
N MET A 10 -16.28 -0.20 7.28
CA MET A 10 -14.87 0.17 7.46
C MET A 10 -14.49 0.09 8.93
N LEU A 11 -13.41 -0.62 9.21
CA LEU A 11 -12.76 -0.63 10.52
C LEU A 11 -11.45 0.15 10.44
N THR A 12 -11.14 0.87 11.52
CA THR A 12 -9.85 1.55 11.68
C THR A 12 -9.04 0.83 12.74
N THR A 13 -7.75 0.67 12.49
CA THR A 13 -6.79 0.12 13.44
C THR A 13 -6.10 1.27 14.19
N ALA A 14 -5.47 0.97 15.32
CA ALA A 14 -4.70 1.96 16.07
C ALA A 14 -3.48 2.43 15.26
N GLY A 15 -3.03 3.67 15.49
CA GLY A 15 -1.82 4.20 14.86
C GLY A 15 -1.92 5.64 14.37
N ILE A 16 -3.14 6.17 14.18
CA ILE A 16 -3.38 7.57 13.86
C ILE A 16 -4.36 8.15 14.89
N ASP A 17 -3.98 9.27 15.49
CA ASP A 17 -4.81 10.03 16.39
C ASP A 17 -5.87 10.80 15.59
N ARG A 18 -7.15 10.56 15.89
CA ARG A 18 -8.26 11.13 15.10
C ARG A 18 -8.44 12.63 15.31
N ALA A 19 -7.99 13.18 16.43
CA ALA A 19 -8.16 14.59 16.74
C ALA A 19 -7.05 15.43 16.09
N THR A 20 -5.83 14.92 16.10
CA THR A 20 -4.63 15.63 15.62
C THR A 20 -4.20 15.21 14.21
N GLY A 21 -4.62 14.03 13.74
CA GLY A 21 -4.15 13.43 12.49
C GLY A 21 -2.70 12.91 12.56
N ASN A 22 -2.07 12.94 13.73
CA ASN A 22 -0.68 12.53 13.92
C ASN A 22 -0.56 11.04 14.23
N TYR A 23 0.63 10.50 14.00
CA TYR A 23 0.93 9.13 14.37
C TYR A 23 0.91 8.96 15.89
N GLN A 24 0.32 7.86 16.36
CA GLN A 24 0.34 7.46 17.75
C GLN A 24 1.64 6.70 18.08
N LYS A 25 1.99 6.61 19.37
CA LYS A 25 3.18 5.88 19.83
C LYS A 25 3.12 4.39 19.47
N SER A 26 1.96 3.78 19.70
CA SER A 26 1.63 2.41 19.31
C SER A 26 0.70 2.39 18.10
N GLY A 27 0.85 1.41 17.22
CA GLY A 27 -0.05 1.24 16.07
C GLY A 27 -0.08 -0.19 15.57
N LEU A 28 -1.16 -0.52 14.87
CA LEU A 28 -1.37 -1.79 14.19
C LEU A 28 -1.60 -1.51 12.71
N PRO A 29 -0.61 -1.74 11.84
CA PRO A 29 -0.81 -1.70 10.39
C PRO A 29 -1.96 -2.63 9.96
N ALA A 30 -2.90 -2.10 9.16
CA ALA A 30 -4.07 -2.85 8.73
C ALA A 30 -3.72 -4.06 7.85
N THR A 31 -2.55 -4.04 7.18
CA THR A 31 -2.03 -5.16 6.38
C THR A 31 -1.78 -6.42 7.23
N ILE A 32 -1.40 -6.27 8.50
CA ILE A 32 -1.20 -7.41 9.40
C ILE A 32 -2.54 -8.09 9.69
N LEU A 33 -3.55 -7.30 10.07
CA LEU A 33 -4.91 -7.80 10.28
C LEU A 33 -5.49 -8.42 9.00
N ALA A 34 -5.28 -7.78 7.84
CA ALA A 34 -5.74 -8.30 6.56
C ALA A 34 -5.14 -9.68 6.25
N ASN A 35 -3.84 -9.87 6.47
CA ASN A 35 -3.20 -11.17 6.25
C ASN A 35 -3.65 -12.23 7.26
N TYR A 36 -3.83 -11.90 8.54
CA TYR A 36 -4.44 -12.82 9.51
C TYR A 36 -5.84 -13.28 9.07
N LEU A 37 -6.68 -12.35 8.64
CA LEU A 37 -8.04 -12.67 8.19
C LEU A 37 -8.02 -13.57 6.95
N ARG A 38 -7.08 -13.36 6.01
CA ARG A 38 -6.91 -14.24 4.84
C ARG A 38 -6.53 -15.67 5.22
N GLU A 39 -5.70 -15.88 6.24
CA GLU A 39 -5.32 -17.22 6.72
C GLU A 39 -6.53 -18.04 7.20
N ILE A 40 -7.59 -17.36 7.67
CA ILE A 40 -8.85 -17.98 8.10
C ILE A 40 -9.99 -17.81 7.08
N ASN A 41 -9.66 -17.51 5.82
CA ASN A 41 -10.61 -17.33 4.71
C ASN A 41 -11.64 -16.20 4.89
N VAL A 42 -11.31 -15.19 5.69
CA VAL A 42 -12.04 -13.92 5.76
C VAL A 42 -11.34 -12.93 4.84
N ILE A 43 -11.94 -12.65 3.68
CA ILE A 43 -11.32 -11.80 2.66
C ILE A 43 -11.85 -10.36 2.81
N PRO A 44 -11.02 -9.41 3.27
CA PRO A 44 -11.37 -7.99 3.19
C PRO A 44 -11.40 -7.54 1.73
N GLU A 45 -12.22 -6.55 1.42
CA GLU A 45 -12.26 -5.93 0.09
C GLU A 45 -10.94 -5.21 -0.19
N LYS A 46 -10.51 -4.37 0.76
CA LYS A 46 -9.23 -3.69 0.69
C LYS A 46 -8.73 -3.32 2.08
N ASN A 47 -7.45 -3.06 2.18
CA ASN A 47 -6.83 -2.45 3.36
C ASN A 47 -5.91 -1.32 2.92
N ASP A 48 -5.91 -0.24 3.70
CA ASP A 48 -4.96 0.86 3.55
C ASP A 48 -3.85 0.72 4.61
N LEU A 49 -3.29 1.83 5.09
CA LEU A 49 -2.28 1.83 6.15
C LEU A 49 -2.88 1.46 7.52
N THR A 50 -3.98 2.10 7.91
CA THR A 50 -4.64 1.92 9.23
C THR A 50 -6.15 1.69 9.11
N SER A 51 -6.65 1.27 7.95
CA SER A 51 -8.04 0.95 7.70
C SER A 51 -8.20 -0.34 6.92
N ILE A 52 -9.29 -1.04 7.17
CA ILE A 52 -9.70 -2.25 6.46
C ILE A 52 -11.18 -2.15 6.14
N LEU A 53 -11.55 -2.53 4.92
CA LEU A 53 -12.90 -2.37 4.38
C LEU A 53 -13.52 -3.72 4.04
N PHE A 54 -14.79 -3.86 4.38
CA PHE A 54 -15.67 -4.96 3.96
C PHE A 54 -16.89 -4.39 3.25
N LEU A 55 -17.30 -5.04 2.16
CA LEU A 55 -18.52 -4.69 1.45
C LEU A 55 -19.70 -5.48 2.01
N MET A 56 -20.71 -4.75 2.49
CA MET A 56 -21.96 -5.33 2.96
C MET A 56 -22.94 -5.39 1.80
N THR A 57 -23.24 -6.61 1.36
CA THR A 57 -24.29 -6.89 0.38
C THR A 57 -25.40 -7.70 1.05
N PRO A 58 -26.59 -7.83 0.44
CA PRO A 58 -27.63 -8.74 0.95
C PRO A 58 -27.19 -10.19 1.15
N ALA A 59 -26.06 -10.62 0.54
CA ALA A 59 -25.46 -11.93 0.74
C ALA A 59 -24.61 -12.06 2.03
N VAL A 60 -24.43 -10.95 2.76
CA VAL A 60 -23.74 -10.90 4.06
C VAL A 60 -24.79 -10.96 5.16
N GLY A 61 -25.12 -12.18 5.59
CA GLY A 61 -26.01 -12.42 6.72
C GLY A 61 -25.29 -12.37 8.08
N GLU A 62 -26.07 -12.49 9.15
CA GLU A 62 -25.59 -12.42 10.54
C GLU A 62 -24.47 -13.41 10.86
N GLY A 63 -24.52 -14.63 10.32
CA GLY A 63 -23.48 -15.64 10.54
C GLY A 63 -22.09 -15.22 10.03
N LYS A 64 -22.02 -14.60 8.84
CA LYS A 64 -20.74 -14.08 8.31
C LYS A 64 -20.23 -12.92 9.16
N MET A 65 -21.15 -12.09 9.68
CA MET A 65 -20.77 -11.00 10.56
C MET A 65 -20.25 -11.49 11.91
N ALA A 66 -20.94 -12.47 12.52
CA ALA A 66 -20.48 -13.11 13.74
C ALA A 66 -19.09 -13.75 13.57
N MET A 67 -18.83 -14.38 12.43
CA MET A 67 -17.51 -14.93 12.09
C MET A 67 -16.43 -13.83 12.02
N LEU A 68 -16.70 -12.70 11.36
CA LEU A 68 -15.75 -11.57 11.31
C LEU A 68 -15.48 -10.99 12.71
N LEU A 69 -16.53 -10.80 13.52
CA LEU A 69 -16.39 -10.29 14.88
C LEU A 69 -15.56 -11.24 15.76
N SER A 70 -15.82 -12.55 15.68
CA SER A 70 -15.04 -13.58 16.38
C SER A 70 -13.58 -13.63 15.90
N ALA A 71 -13.34 -13.49 14.60
CA ALA A 71 -11.99 -13.40 14.04
C ALA A 71 -11.24 -12.17 14.57
N ARG A 72 -11.88 -11.00 14.58
CA ARG A 72 -11.30 -9.78 15.14
C ARG A 72 -10.97 -9.95 16.63
N GLU A 73 -11.84 -10.60 17.39
CA GLU A 73 -11.62 -10.84 18.81
C GLU A 73 -10.43 -11.77 19.06
N ARG A 74 -10.34 -12.89 18.33
CA ARG A 74 -9.17 -13.78 18.38
C ARG A 74 -7.87 -13.07 17.98
N PHE A 75 -7.92 -12.21 16.96
CA PHE A 75 -6.76 -11.39 16.60
C PHE A 75 -6.34 -10.46 17.75
N ARG A 76 -7.31 -9.85 18.45
CA ARG A 76 -7.04 -9.03 19.63
C ARG A 76 -6.37 -9.85 20.73
N GLU A 77 -6.85 -11.05 21.02
CA GLU A 77 -6.21 -11.96 22.00
C GLU A 77 -4.75 -12.28 21.61
N HIS A 78 -4.50 -12.58 20.34
CA HIS A 78 -3.14 -12.79 19.84
C HIS A 78 -2.26 -11.54 19.98
N TYR A 79 -2.82 -10.37 19.69
CA TYR A 79 -2.11 -9.10 19.83
C TYR A 79 -1.79 -8.81 21.29
N GLU A 80 -2.73 -8.94 22.22
CA GLU A 80 -2.50 -8.68 23.64
C GLU A 80 -1.47 -9.64 24.25
N ALA A 81 -1.56 -10.93 23.91
CA ALA A 81 -0.62 -11.98 24.33
C ALA A 81 0.75 -11.93 23.64
N ASP A 82 0.94 -11.02 22.68
CA ASP A 82 2.12 -10.93 21.82
C ASP A 82 2.52 -12.28 21.19
N SER A 83 1.55 -12.93 20.56
CA SER A 83 1.73 -14.26 19.97
C SER A 83 2.85 -14.28 18.91
N PRO A 84 3.58 -15.41 18.78
CA PRO A 84 4.55 -15.59 17.70
C PRO A 84 3.92 -15.42 16.32
N LEU A 85 4.64 -14.78 15.39
CA LEU A 85 4.12 -14.52 14.05
C LEU A 85 3.79 -15.82 13.29
N SER A 86 4.54 -16.90 13.57
CA SER A 86 4.30 -18.24 13.03
C SER A 86 2.93 -18.84 13.42
N VAL A 87 2.31 -18.37 14.50
CA VAL A 87 0.97 -18.78 14.93
C VAL A 87 -0.09 -17.88 14.29
N VAL A 88 0.18 -16.57 14.19
CA VAL A 88 -0.80 -15.58 13.71
C VAL A 88 -0.96 -15.63 12.19
N VAL A 89 0.14 -15.69 11.43
CA VAL A 89 0.13 -15.74 9.96
C VAL A 89 1.02 -16.88 9.44
N PRO A 90 0.62 -18.14 9.67
CA PRO A 90 1.48 -19.31 9.44
C PRO A 90 1.92 -19.46 7.98
N GLY A 91 1.02 -19.23 7.01
CA GLY A 91 1.34 -19.32 5.58
C GLY A 91 2.32 -18.23 5.14
N LEU A 92 2.13 -16.99 5.57
CA LEU A 92 3.07 -15.89 5.30
C LEU A 92 4.43 -16.16 5.96
N TYR A 93 4.43 -16.61 7.21
CA TYR A 93 5.64 -16.94 7.95
C TYR A 93 6.45 -18.03 7.25
N ALA A 94 5.81 -19.14 6.85
CA ALA A 94 6.50 -20.25 6.19
C ALA A 94 7.20 -19.85 4.89
N ARG A 95 6.59 -18.95 4.10
CA ARG A 95 7.21 -18.44 2.86
C ARG A 95 8.38 -17.49 3.10
N ASN A 96 8.47 -16.89 4.28
CA ASN A 96 9.41 -15.81 4.62
C ASN A 96 10.15 -16.10 5.94
N GLU A 97 10.35 -17.37 6.28
CA GLU A 97 10.84 -17.79 7.60
C GLU A 97 12.20 -17.18 7.92
N ALA A 98 13.09 -17.08 6.93
CA ALA A 98 14.42 -16.47 7.11
C ALA A 98 14.34 -15.02 7.63
N ARG A 99 13.32 -14.27 7.23
CA ARG A 99 13.11 -12.86 7.64
C ARG A 99 12.41 -12.74 8.99
N TYR A 100 11.46 -13.62 9.27
CA TYR A 100 10.58 -13.50 10.43
C TYR A 100 10.87 -14.50 11.56
N ARG A 101 11.98 -15.24 11.48
CA ARG A 101 12.37 -16.20 12.52
C ARG A 101 12.40 -15.54 13.90
N GLY A 102 11.58 -16.06 14.82
CA GLY A 102 11.49 -15.55 16.20
C GLY A 102 10.70 -14.25 16.38
N TYR A 103 10.10 -13.70 15.32
CA TYR A 103 9.28 -12.50 15.41
C TYR A 103 7.97 -12.73 16.17
N THR A 104 7.58 -11.73 16.96
CA THR A 104 6.24 -11.64 17.56
C THR A 104 5.36 -10.64 16.80
N LEU A 105 4.05 -10.72 17.06
CA LEU A 105 3.06 -9.85 16.43
C LEU A 105 3.28 -8.36 16.77
N LYS A 106 3.56 -8.01 18.04
CA LYS A 106 3.81 -6.62 18.43
C LYS A 106 5.13 -6.11 17.86
N GLN A 107 6.16 -6.95 17.79
CA GLN A 107 7.45 -6.58 17.18
C GLN A 107 7.26 -6.16 15.72
N LEU A 108 6.58 -6.98 14.91
CA LEU A 108 6.30 -6.66 13.51
C LEU A 108 5.44 -5.41 13.37
N ALA A 109 4.38 -5.30 14.16
CA ALA A 109 3.47 -4.15 14.13
C ALA A 109 4.20 -2.84 14.45
N GLN A 110 5.08 -2.88 15.46
CA GLN A 110 5.89 -1.73 15.84
C GLN A 110 6.91 -1.37 14.76
N GLU A 111 7.63 -2.36 14.20
CA GLU A 111 8.63 -2.14 13.14
C GLU A 111 8.02 -1.48 11.89
N MET A 112 6.87 -2.00 11.42
CA MET A 112 6.14 -1.41 10.29
C MET A 112 5.61 -0.01 10.59
N LYS A 113 5.10 0.21 11.81
CA LYS A 113 4.62 1.53 12.23
C LYS A 113 5.77 2.54 12.29
N ASP A 114 6.93 2.14 12.82
CA ASP A 114 8.09 3.03 12.91
C ASP A 114 8.62 3.37 11.52
N PHE A 115 8.59 2.43 10.58
CA PHE A 115 8.84 2.70 9.17
C PHE A 115 7.85 3.73 8.57
N PHE A 116 6.54 3.59 8.83
CA PHE A 116 5.57 4.56 8.33
C PHE A 116 5.74 5.96 8.91
N VAL A 117 6.19 6.06 10.17
CA VAL A 117 6.52 7.33 10.82
C VAL A 117 7.81 7.92 10.26
N GLU A 118 8.87 7.10 10.12
CA GLU A 118 10.18 7.51 9.59
C GLU A 118 10.05 8.13 8.19
N LYS A 119 9.21 7.53 7.33
CA LYS A 119 9.00 7.96 5.95
C LYS A 119 7.84 8.95 5.78
N ASP A 120 7.14 9.30 6.86
CA ASP A 120 5.90 10.08 6.87
C ASP A 120 4.95 9.73 5.69
N VAL A 121 4.62 8.45 5.57
CA VAL A 121 3.88 7.91 4.42
C VAL A 121 2.53 8.60 4.23
N LYS A 122 1.89 9.01 5.33
CA LYS A 122 0.64 9.77 5.32
C LYS A 122 0.82 11.14 4.66
N GLU A 123 1.91 11.84 4.94
CA GLU A 123 2.19 13.13 4.32
C GLU A 123 2.58 12.99 2.85
N LEU A 124 3.41 12.00 2.50
CA LEU A 124 3.68 11.68 1.10
C LEU A 124 2.39 11.41 0.33
N GLN A 125 1.51 10.56 0.88
CA GLN A 125 0.20 10.30 0.29
C GLN A 125 -0.62 11.58 0.15
N ARG A 126 -0.61 12.47 1.15
CA ARG A 126 -1.34 13.74 1.10
C ARG A 126 -0.81 14.61 -0.04
N LEU A 127 0.51 14.72 -0.19
CA LEU A 127 1.17 15.54 -1.20
C LEU A 127 0.91 15.04 -2.62
N CYS A 128 0.87 13.73 -2.85
CA CYS A 128 0.52 13.14 -4.15
C CYS A 128 -0.84 13.61 -4.71
N PHE A 129 -1.75 14.12 -3.87
CA PHE A 129 -3.06 14.62 -4.29
C PHE A 129 -3.27 16.11 -3.98
N ARG A 130 -2.18 16.89 -3.92
CA ARG A 130 -2.24 18.36 -3.86
C ARG A 130 -1.93 18.96 -5.21
N TYR A 131 -2.72 19.97 -5.56
CA TYR A 131 -2.55 20.73 -6.80
C TYR A 131 -1.13 21.28 -6.96
N ASP A 132 -0.52 21.72 -5.86
CA ASP A 132 0.86 22.26 -5.85
C ASP A 132 1.93 21.20 -6.19
N SER A 133 1.59 19.92 -6.11
CA SER A 133 2.46 18.78 -6.41
C SER A 133 2.07 18.08 -7.72
N PHE A 134 1.09 18.61 -8.47
CA PHE A 134 0.72 18.00 -9.74
C PHE A 134 1.77 18.27 -10.83
N PRO A 135 2.02 17.27 -11.70
CA PRO A 135 3.03 17.34 -12.73
C PRO A 135 2.74 18.40 -13.79
N GLU A 136 3.75 18.74 -14.58
CA GLU A 136 3.53 19.26 -15.92
C GLU A 136 2.99 18.18 -16.87
N GLN A 137 1.88 18.46 -17.54
CA GLN A 137 1.38 17.66 -18.66
C GLN A 137 2.20 17.99 -19.93
N ALA A 138 3.31 17.27 -20.14
CA ALA A 138 4.24 17.50 -21.26
C ALA A 138 3.68 17.08 -22.63
N MET A 139 2.78 16.09 -22.67
CA MET A 139 2.04 15.69 -23.88
C MET A 139 0.67 15.11 -23.52
N SER A 140 -0.21 14.90 -24.50
CA SER A 140 -1.51 14.31 -24.21
C SER A 140 -1.39 12.84 -23.80
N ALA A 141 -2.30 12.36 -22.95
CA ALA A 141 -2.35 10.93 -22.60
C ALA A 141 -2.56 10.02 -23.82
N ARG A 142 -3.17 10.55 -24.89
CA ARG A 142 -3.30 9.86 -26.16
C ARG A 142 -1.94 9.67 -26.83
N ASP A 143 -1.14 10.73 -26.94
CA ASP A 143 0.17 10.67 -27.59
C ASP A 143 1.12 9.75 -26.81
N ALA A 144 1.10 9.82 -25.48
CA ALA A 144 1.86 8.91 -24.62
C ALA A 144 1.45 7.44 -24.82
N ASN A 145 0.15 7.17 -24.99
CA ASN A 145 -0.35 5.83 -25.29
C ASN A 145 -0.01 5.38 -26.71
N GLU A 146 -0.01 6.27 -27.71
CA GLU A 146 0.45 5.98 -29.06
C GLU A 146 1.94 5.63 -29.06
N ALA A 147 2.78 6.34 -28.31
CA ALA A 147 4.19 6.01 -28.10
C ALA A 147 4.38 4.64 -27.42
N LEU A 148 3.58 4.34 -26.39
CA LEU A 148 3.61 3.03 -25.72
C LEU A 148 3.26 1.88 -26.67
N ILE A 149 2.23 2.04 -27.51
CA ILE A 149 1.84 1.04 -28.52
C ILE A 149 2.90 0.92 -29.62
N GLY A 150 3.56 2.03 -29.97
CA GLY A 150 4.61 2.09 -30.97
C GLY A 150 5.98 1.54 -30.55
N ASP A 151 6.14 1.12 -29.29
CA ASP A 151 7.43 0.73 -28.68
C ASP A 151 8.45 1.89 -28.59
N ASP A 152 7.94 3.13 -28.65
CA ASP A 152 8.70 4.38 -28.49
C ASP A 152 8.86 4.75 -27.00
N VAL A 153 9.20 3.75 -26.18
CA VAL A 153 9.33 3.86 -24.72
C VAL A 153 10.60 3.21 -24.20
N ASP A 154 11.11 3.71 -23.08
CA ASP A 154 12.15 3.07 -22.29
C ASP A 154 11.55 2.44 -21.03
N PHE A 155 12.09 1.30 -20.63
CA PHE A 155 11.77 0.66 -19.36
C PHE A 155 12.86 0.97 -18.36
N VAL A 156 12.57 1.86 -17.41
CA VAL A 156 13.57 2.44 -16.49
C VAL A 156 13.17 2.21 -15.03
N PRO A 157 14.15 2.12 -14.12
CA PRO A 157 13.85 2.04 -12.69
C PRO A 157 13.26 3.37 -12.19
N MET A 158 12.43 3.30 -11.15
CA MET A 158 11.69 4.43 -10.59
C MET A 158 12.61 5.54 -10.07
N ASP A 159 13.84 5.22 -9.66
CA ASP A 159 14.85 6.21 -9.25
C ASP A 159 15.50 6.98 -10.41
N GLN A 160 15.23 6.60 -11.67
CA GLN A 160 15.77 7.20 -12.89
C GLN A 160 14.70 7.87 -13.77
N VAL A 161 13.45 7.95 -13.32
CA VAL A 161 12.35 8.55 -14.09
C VAL A 161 12.40 10.07 -14.12
N LYS A 162 13.18 10.72 -13.23
CA LYS A 162 13.21 12.18 -13.10
C LYS A 162 13.50 12.86 -14.46
N GLY A 163 12.64 13.79 -14.82
CA GLY A 163 12.69 14.56 -16.06
C GLY A 163 12.13 13.84 -17.27
N ARG A 164 11.74 12.56 -17.17
CA ARG A 164 11.14 11.78 -18.28
C ARG A 164 9.62 11.95 -18.32
N ILE A 165 8.99 11.53 -19.42
CA ILE A 165 7.53 11.55 -19.57
C ILE A 165 6.95 10.17 -19.29
N ALA A 166 5.95 10.04 -18.42
CA ALA A 166 5.28 8.79 -18.12
C ALA A 166 4.54 8.24 -19.36
N ALA A 167 4.78 6.98 -19.71
CA ALA A 167 4.04 6.29 -20.78
C ALA A 167 2.88 5.45 -20.23
N THR A 168 2.91 5.09 -18.94
CA THR A 168 1.89 4.29 -18.26
C THR A 168 1.31 5.01 -17.05
N LEU A 169 0.07 4.68 -16.69
CA LEU A 169 -0.56 5.16 -15.46
C LEU A 169 0.14 4.55 -14.23
N ALA A 170 0.88 5.34 -13.47
CA ALA A 170 1.51 4.87 -12.24
C ALA A 170 0.53 4.98 -11.07
N LEU A 171 0.27 3.85 -10.42
CA LEU A 171 -0.70 3.73 -9.34
C LEU A 171 -0.16 2.79 -8.26
N ILE A 172 -0.42 3.13 -7.00
CA ILE A 172 -0.19 2.25 -5.85
C ILE A 172 -1.37 2.27 -4.88
N TYR A 173 -1.65 1.13 -4.27
CA TYR A 173 -2.63 0.98 -3.19
C TYR A 173 -1.93 1.02 -1.83
N PRO A 174 -2.38 1.86 -0.88
CA PRO A 174 -3.43 2.89 -0.99
C PRO A 174 -2.92 4.21 -1.64
N PRO A 175 -3.79 5.05 -2.22
CA PRO A 175 -5.25 4.95 -2.21
C PRO A 175 -5.83 4.15 -3.37
N GLY A 176 -5.01 3.71 -4.34
CA GLY A 176 -5.52 3.02 -5.52
C GLY A 176 -6.05 3.95 -6.60
N ILE A 177 -5.49 5.14 -6.69
CA ILE A 177 -5.82 6.16 -7.68
C ILE A 177 -4.54 6.42 -8.46
N GLY A 178 -4.65 6.67 -9.77
CA GLY A 178 -3.51 7.08 -10.59
C GLY A 178 -2.85 8.30 -9.97
N ILE A 179 -1.59 8.14 -9.58
CA ILE A 179 -0.78 9.22 -9.01
C ILE A 179 -0.13 9.99 -10.16
N ILE A 180 0.29 9.28 -11.20
CA ILE A 180 0.89 9.84 -12.41
C ILE A 180 0.16 9.26 -13.61
N VAL A 181 -0.30 10.14 -14.50
CA VAL A 181 -1.08 9.84 -15.69
C VAL A 181 -0.15 9.88 -16.91
N PRO A 182 -0.38 9.05 -17.94
CA PRO A 182 0.42 9.11 -19.17
C PRO A 182 0.49 10.53 -19.76
N GLY A 183 1.68 10.92 -20.19
CA GLY A 183 1.97 12.24 -20.75
C GLY A 183 2.38 13.29 -19.72
N GLU A 184 2.27 13.00 -18.42
CA GLU A 184 2.86 13.81 -17.35
C GLU A 184 4.38 13.58 -17.29
N ARG A 185 5.15 14.64 -17.03
CA ARG A 185 6.61 14.59 -16.90
C ARG A 185 6.98 14.59 -15.44
N TYR A 186 7.80 13.63 -15.00
CA TYR A 186 8.40 13.49 -13.67
C TYR A 186 9.32 14.68 -13.28
N ASP A 187 8.74 15.85 -13.07
CA ASP A 187 9.42 17.10 -12.76
C ASP A 187 9.72 17.26 -11.24
N ASP A 188 10.18 18.44 -10.82
CA ASP A 188 10.52 18.68 -9.41
C ASP A 188 9.29 18.70 -8.48
N ARG A 189 8.08 18.96 -8.99
CA ARG A 189 6.82 18.96 -8.23
C ARG A 189 6.36 17.53 -7.92
N GLU A 190 6.73 16.56 -8.74
CA GLU A 190 6.46 15.12 -8.53
C GLU A 190 7.37 14.43 -7.53
N HIS A 191 8.35 15.13 -6.96
CA HIS A 191 9.24 14.52 -5.97
C HIS A 191 8.49 13.71 -4.89
N PRO A 192 7.36 14.19 -4.32
CA PRO A 192 6.57 13.40 -3.38
C PRO A 192 5.99 12.09 -3.96
N MET A 193 5.63 12.08 -5.25
CA MET A 193 5.08 10.90 -5.92
C MET A 193 6.14 9.83 -6.15
N ILE A 194 7.33 10.26 -6.61
CA ILE A 194 8.49 9.37 -6.76
C ILE A 194 8.91 8.82 -5.39
N ASP A 195 9.02 9.68 -4.38
CA ASP A 195 9.37 9.30 -3.00
C ASP A 195 8.35 8.32 -2.41
N TYR A 196 7.06 8.48 -2.75
CA TYR A 196 6.02 7.55 -2.35
C TYR A 196 6.24 6.17 -2.96
N PHE A 197 6.49 6.06 -4.27
CA PHE A 197 6.79 4.77 -4.91
C PHE A 197 8.07 4.13 -4.34
N LEU A 198 9.15 4.91 -4.18
CA LEU A 198 10.41 4.41 -3.61
C LEU A 198 10.26 3.98 -2.14
N THR A 199 9.38 4.65 -1.39
CA THR A 199 9.03 4.23 -0.02
C THR A 199 8.36 2.86 -0.02
N PHE A 200 7.44 2.59 -0.95
CA PHE A 200 6.84 1.26 -1.03
C PHE A 200 7.77 0.19 -1.63
N GLU A 201 8.72 0.58 -2.47
CA GLU A 201 9.81 -0.32 -2.88
C GLU A 201 10.63 -0.76 -1.65
N ASP A 202 11.05 0.18 -0.79
CA ASP A 202 11.74 -0.13 0.48
C ASP A 202 10.84 -1.00 1.39
N SER A 203 9.55 -0.68 1.49
CA SER A 203 8.57 -1.48 2.25
C SER A 203 8.50 -2.93 1.75
N CYS A 204 8.45 -3.15 0.43
CA CYS A 204 8.41 -4.49 -0.17
C CYS A 204 9.66 -5.31 0.17
N ASN A 205 10.82 -4.66 0.23
CA ASN A 205 12.09 -5.30 0.58
C ASN A 205 12.21 -5.57 2.10
N ARG A 206 11.73 -4.66 2.95
CA ARG A 206 11.78 -4.80 4.41
C ARG A 206 10.77 -5.80 4.96
N PHE A 207 9.58 -5.85 4.36
CA PHE A 207 8.42 -6.60 4.85
C PHE A 207 7.88 -7.58 3.80
N PRO A 208 8.68 -8.57 3.37
CA PRO A 208 8.25 -9.52 2.35
C PRO A 208 6.97 -10.28 2.80
N GLY A 209 6.00 -10.39 1.90
CA GLY A 209 4.68 -10.95 2.19
C GLY A 209 3.60 -9.92 2.60
N PHE A 210 4.00 -8.69 2.96
CA PHE A 210 3.09 -7.56 3.23
C PHE A 210 3.18 -6.52 2.12
N SER A 211 3.26 -6.98 0.87
CA SER A 211 3.39 -6.13 -0.31
C SER A 211 2.12 -5.36 -0.62
N TYR A 212 2.30 -4.17 -1.18
CA TYR A 212 1.24 -3.33 -1.71
C TYR A 212 1.07 -3.55 -3.20
N GLU A 213 -0.15 -3.37 -3.70
CA GLU A 213 -0.45 -3.52 -5.12
C GLU A 213 -0.02 -2.27 -5.89
N VAL A 214 0.69 -2.47 -6.99
CA VAL A 214 1.14 -1.43 -7.93
C VAL A 214 0.63 -1.74 -9.33
N GLN A 215 0.25 -0.70 -10.08
CA GLN A 215 -0.20 -0.81 -11.47
C GLN A 215 0.50 0.26 -12.32
N GLY A 216 0.87 -0.09 -13.56
CA GLY A 216 1.77 0.69 -14.42
C GLY A 216 3.17 0.92 -13.86
N VAL A 217 3.46 0.29 -12.71
CA VAL A 217 4.77 0.13 -12.11
C VAL A 217 4.98 -1.37 -11.93
N TYR A 218 6.17 -1.85 -12.27
CA TYR A 218 6.50 -3.25 -12.38
C TYR A 218 7.55 -3.61 -11.33
N GLN A 219 7.28 -4.64 -10.55
CA GLN A 219 8.21 -5.16 -9.54
C GLN A 219 9.20 -6.11 -10.22
N VAL A 220 10.44 -5.66 -10.39
CA VAL A 220 11.53 -6.45 -10.99
C VAL A 220 12.47 -6.91 -9.89
N ARG A 221 12.88 -8.18 -9.93
CA ARG A 221 13.81 -8.73 -8.95
C ARG A 221 15.25 -8.59 -9.46
N GLU A 222 16.04 -7.76 -8.80
CA GLU A 222 17.45 -7.50 -9.10
C GLU A 222 18.29 -7.70 -7.84
N GLU A 223 19.38 -8.47 -7.94
CA GLU A 223 20.33 -8.68 -6.84
C GLU A 223 19.68 -9.14 -5.51
N GLY A 224 18.57 -9.89 -5.61
CA GLY A 224 17.83 -10.37 -4.46
C GLY A 224 16.86 -9.36 -3.84
N LYS A 225 16.77 -8.14 -4.36
CA LYS A 225 15.83 -7.09 -3.97
C LYS A 225 14.76 -6.88 -5.04
N ILE A 226 13.64 -6.29 -4.64
CA ILE A 226 12.59 -5.81 -5.54
C ILE A 226 12.91 -4.35 -5.87
N ARG A 227 12.92 -4.02 -7.16
CA ARG A 227 12.99 -2.64 -7.66
C ARG A 227 11.76 -2.35 -8.52
N PHE A 228 11.27 -1.13 -8.44
CA PHE A 228 10.13 -0.65 -9.21
C PHE A 228 10.63 -0.07 -10.52
N TYR A 229 10.02 -0.51 -11.61
CA TYR A 229 10.27 -0.02 -12.96
C TYR A 229 8.98 0.53 -13.56
N THR A 230 9.10 1.43 -14.53
CA THR A 230 7.95 1.92 -15.30
C THR A 230 8.37 2.24 -16.72
N TYR A 231 7.39 2.42 -17.60
CA TYR A 231 7.63 2.87 -18.97
C TYR A 231 7.58 4.38 -19.03
N VAL A 232 8.58 4.95 -19.70
CA VAL A 232 8.66 6.37 -20.02
C VAL A 232 8.79 6.56 -21.51
N VAL A 233 8.27 7.66 -22.06
CA VAL A 233 8.41 7.98 -23.48
C VAL A 233 9.90 8.22 -23.80
N LYS A 234 10.36 7.72 -24.96
CA LYS A 234 11.69 8.03 -25.49
C LYS A 234 11.74 9.49 -25.92
N GLU A 235 12.77 10.20 -25.46
CA GLU A 235 13.07 11.61 -25.82
C GLU A 235 14.49 11.72 -26.39
#